data_AF-A0A3A0ALD0-F1
#
_entry.id   AF-A0A3A0ALD0-F1
#
_cell.length_a   1.000
_cell.length_b   1.000
_cell.length_c   1.000
_cell.angle_alpha   90.00
_cell.angle_beta   90.00
_cell.angle_gamma   90.00
#
_symmetry.space_group_name_H-M   'P 1'
#
loop_
_entity.id
_entity.type
_entity.pdbx_description
1 polymer ?
#
loop_
_entity_poly.entity_id
_entity_poly.type
_entity_poly.pdbx_seq_one_letter_code
_entity_poly.pdbx_strand_id
1 'polypeptide(L)'
;MACSTRRPRFVLSRLSRPTKRLGRQSWPLSTNVAQKVCQANLISGNVKTDTMMNVTAAPGRNQLQRFRILLDTNVIAYFYNPREPDKQALARNLLPILRERDVACLSVQVLAEFASLAPRKLAMTQLQVYTQITSLIQAWYVFDLTSSVVAEAARGVRDHSLAYYDAQIWATAKLNQIPVIFSEDFNSRSSLEGVRFVNPFAPTFNLDDWA
;
A
#
# COMPACT_ATOMS: atom_id res chain seq x y z
N MET A 1 46.20 -37.13 -55.91
CA MET A 1 46.47 -37.71 -54.58
C MET A 1 45.38 -37.22 -53.63
N ALA A 2 44.49 -38.13 -53.23
CA ALA A 2 43.44 -37.92 -52.25
C ALA A 2 43.79 -38.75 -51.01
N CYS A 3 43.52 -38.24 -49.81
CA CYS A 3 43.50 -39.05 -48.60
C CYS A 3 42.35 -38.63 -47.69
N SER A 4 41.55 -39.62 -47.32
CA SER A 4 40.38 -39.55 -46.45
C SER A 4 40.77 -39.85 -45.00
N THR A 5 40.00 -39.37 -44.03
CA THR A 5 39.57 -40.09 -42.80
C THR A 5 38.68 -39.17 -41.95
N ARG A 6 37.36 -39.37 -41.98
CA ARG A 6 36.50 -40.07 -40.99
C ARG A 6 36.36 -39.36 -39.63
N ARG A 7 35.18 -38.75 -39.46
CA ARG A 7 34.56 -38.27 -38.21
C ARG A 7 34.21 -39.44 -37.27
N PRO A 8 34.21 -39.26 -35.94
CA PRO A 8 33.75 -40.29 -35.02
C PRO A 8 32.22 -40.40 -35.01
N ARG A 9 31.73 -41.65 -35.07
CA ARG A 9 30.34 -42.04 -34.84
C ARG A 9 30.08 -42.06 -33.32
N PHE A 10 29.13 -41.26 -32.85
CA PHE A 10 28.47 -41.50 -31.58
C PHE A 10 27.21 -42.33 -31.83
N VAL A 11 27.15 -43.48 -31.18
CA VAL A 11 26.07 -44.47 -31.25
C VAL A 11 24.91 -43.98 -30.38
N LEU A 12 23.73 -43.86 -31.00
CA LEU A 12 22.46 -43.60 -30.33
C LEU A 12 21.99 -44.86 -29.60
N SER A 13 22.05 -44.86 -28.27
CA SER A 13 21.32 -45.81 -27.44
C SER A 13 19.91 -45.28 -27.16
N ARG A 14 18.92 -46.16 -27.39
CA ARG A 14 17.49 -45.91 -27.19
C ARG A 14 17.19 -45.79 -25.69
N LEU A 15 16.58 -44.67 -25.28
CA LEU A 15 15.71 -44.66 -24.11
C LEU A 15 14.46 -43.82 -24.41
N SER A 16 13.36 -44.42 -23.99
CA SER A 16 11.96 -44.21 -24.29
C SER A 16 11.45 -42.82 -23.92
N ARG A 17 10.61 -42.22 -24.78
CA ARG A 17 9.80 -41.05 -24.45
C ARG A 17 8.74 -41.41 -23.41
N PRO A 18 8.55 -40.64 -22.32
CA PRO A 18 7.26 -40.54 -21.67
C PRO A 18 6.54 -39.29 -22.20
N THR A 19 5.57 -39.50 -23.08
CA THR A 19 4.54 -38.51 -23.42
C THR A 19 3.65 -38.29 -22.20
N LYS A 20 3.88 -37.23 -21.43
CA LYS A 20 2.88 -36.74 -20.47
C LYS A 20 1.95 -35.76 -21.19
N ARG A 21 0.71 -36.21 -21.42
CA ARG A 21 -0.44 -35.37 -21.79
C ARG A 21 -0.53 -34.19 -20.80
N LEU A 22 -0.40 -32.97 -21.29
CA LEU A 22 -0.93 -31.78 -20.61
C LEU A 22 -2.46 -31.87 -20.67
N GLY A 23 -3.06 -32.41 -19.60
CA GLY A 23 -4.50 -32.34 -19.40
C GLY A 23 -4.92 -30.89 -19.21
N ARG A 24 -5.93 -30.46 -19.96
CA ARG A 24 -6.69 -29.23 -19.70
C ARG A 24 -7.20 -29.30 -18.26
N GLN A 25 -6.63 -28.52 -17.35
CA GLN A 25 -7.24 -28.27 -16.06
C GLN A 25 -8.24 -27.13 -16.22
N SER A 26 -9.51 -27.51 -16.32
CA SER A 26 -10.65 -26.62 -16.13
C SER A 26 -10.74 -26.24 -14.64
N TRP A 27 -10.77 -24.95 -14.34
CA TRP A 27 -11.12 -24.45 -13.00
C TRP A 27 -12.60 -24.74 -12.75
N PRO A 28 -12.98 -25.44 -11.66
CA PRO A 28 -14.39 -25.57 -11.30
C PRO A 28 -14.89 -24.22 -10.78
N LEU A 29 -15.86 -23.64 -11.50
CA LEU A 29 -16.77 -22.64 -10.93
C LEU A 29 -17.69 -23.38 -9.95
N SER A 30 -17.28 -23.50 -8.69
CA SER A 30 -18.18 -23.87 -7.60
C SER A 30 -18.41 -22.68 -6.70
N THR A 31 -19.62 -22.15 -6.81
CA THR A 31 -20.34 -21.29 -5.87
C THR A 31 -20.13 -21.70 -4.39
N ASN A 32 -20.15 -20.68 -3.52
CA ASN A 32 -20.19 -20.73 -2.05
C ASN A 32 -18.88 -20.99 -1.28
N VAL A 33 -18.07 -19.94 -1.14
CA VAL A 33 -17.11 -19.77 -0.03
C VAL A 33 -17.62 -18.75 1.03
N ALA A 34 -18.79 -18.14 0.81
CA ALA A 34 -19.35 -17.11 1.68
C ALA A 34 -20.10 -17.63 2.94
N GLN A 35 -19.98 -18.91 3.34
CA GLN A 35 -20.88 -19.47 4.36
C GLN A 35 -20.25 -20.40 5.41
N LYS A 36 -18.94 -20.33 5.66
CA LYS A 36 -18.30 -21.26 6.61
C LYS A 36 -17.40 -20.63 7.68
N VAL A 37 -17.77 -19.46 8.20
CA VAL A 37 -17.31 -19.00 9.53
C VAL A 37 -18.46 -18.31 10.27
N CYS A 38 -19.48 -19.08 10.65
CA CYS A 38 -20.50 -18.67 11.62
C CYS A 38 -21.02 -19.93 12.31
N GLN A 39 -20.29 -20.42 13.32
CA GLN A 39 -20.81 -21.22 14.43
C GLN A 39 -19.65 -21.66 15.34
N ALA A 40 -19.56 -21.02 16.50
CA ALA A 40 -19.25 -21.64 17.80
C ALA A 40 -18.81 -20.55 18.79
N ASN A 41 -19.70 -20.16 19.70
CA ASN A 41 -19.50 -20.28 21.15
C ASN A 41 -20.60 -19.52 21.91
N LEU A 42 -21.56 -20.29 22.43
CA LEU A 42 -22.47 -19.92 23.50
C LEU A 42 -22.00 -20.67 24.75
N ILE A 43 -21.29 -20.02 25.67
CA ILE A 43 -21.28 -20.37 27.10
C ILE A 43 -21.21 -19.09 27.94
N SER A 44 -22.26 -18.92 28.74
CA SER A 44 -22.50 -18.07 29.91
C SER A 44 -21.31 -17.33 30.54
N GLY A 45 -21.47 -16.00 30.71
CA GLY A 45 -20.61 -15.17 31.55
C GLY A 45 -21.06 -13.71 31.51
N ASN A 46 -21.80 -13.28 32.53
CA ASN A 46 -22.41 -11.97 32.66
C ASN A 46 -21.34 -10.87 32.81
N VAL A 47 -21.04 -10.12 31.74
CA VAL A 47 -20.24 -8.87 31.80
C VAL A 47 -20.96 -7.82 30.97
N LYS A 48 -21.34 -6.71 31.63
CA LYS A 48 -21.94 -5.52 31.02
C LYS A 48 -21.03 -5.03 29.88
N THR A 49 -21.53 -5.12 28.65
CA THR A 49 -20.84 -4.64 27.43
C THR A 49 -21.60 -3.47 26.83
N ASP A 50 -21.66 -2.35 27.55
CA ASP A 50 -21.85 -1.05 26.92
C ASP A 50 -20.49 -0.59 26.41
N THR A 51 -20.19 -0.91 25.14
CA THR A 51 -19.37 -0.16 24.16
C THR A 51 -18.99 -1.13 23.04
N MET A 52 -19.96 -1.46 22.18
CA MET A 52 -19.66 -1.88 20.82
C MET A 52 -19.73 -0.64 19.95
N MET A 53 -18.61 0.07 19.80
CA MET A 53 -18.47 0.99 18.68
C MET A 53 -18.38 0.16 17.39
N ASN A 54 -19.33 0.38 16.50
CA ASN A 54 -19.33 -0.12 15.13
C ASN A 54 -18.05 0.29 14.40
N VAL A 55 -17.08 -0.62 14.31
CA VAL A 55 -15.93 -0.51 13.40
C VAL A 55 -16.25 -1.31 12.14
N THR A 56 -17.22 -0.85 11.34
CA THR A 56 -17.45 -1.27 9.93
C THR A 56 -18.59 -0.49 9.28
N ALA A 57 -18.65 0.83 9.46
CA ALA A 57 -19.47 1.67 8.59
C ALA A 57 -18.58 2.20 7.47
N ALA A 58 -18.81 1.73 6.24
CA ALA A 58 -18.26 2.40 5.06
C ALA A 58 -18.63 3.89 5.15
N PRO A 59 -17.66 4.81 5.02
CA PRO A 59 -17.93 6.23 5.22
C PRO A 59 -19.03 6.66 4.24
N GLY A 60 -20.07 7.31 4.76
CA GLY A 60 -21.12 7.90 3.92
C GLY A 60 -20.48 8.84 2.90
N ARG A 61 -21.07 8.94 1.69
CA ARG A 61 -20.53 9.72 0.55
C ARG A 61 -20.11 11.17 0.88
N ASN A 62 -20.58 11.73 1.99
CA ASN A 62 -20.24 13.08 2.47
C ASN A 62 -18.91 13.16 3.25
N GLN A 63 -18.40 12.07 3.83
CA GLN A 63 -17.09 12.07 4.52
C GLN A 63 -15.89 12.01 3.56
N LEU A 64 -16.06 11.43 2.38
CA LEU A 64 -14.99 11.27 1.39
C LEU A 64 -14.56 12.59 0.73
N GLN A 65 -15.39 13.63 0.77
CA GLN A 65 -15.10 14.97 0.22
C GLN A 65 -14.23 15.83 1.17
N ARG A 66 -13.99 15.39 2.41
CA ARG A 66 -13.20 16.14 3.39
C ARG A 66 -11.70 16.05 3.14
N PHE A 67 -11.21 14.88 2.76
CA PHE A 67 -9.77 14.66 2.62
C PHE A 67 -9.31 15.01 1.20
N ARG A 68 -8.39 15.96 1.12
CA ARG A 68 -7.80 16.41 -0.14
C ARG A 68 -6.43 15.79 -0.38
N ILE A 69 -5.75 15.36 0.69
CA ILE A 69 -4.34 14.96 0.66
C ILE A 69 -4.16 13.59 1.32
N LEU A 70 -3.61 12.62 0.59
CA LEU A 70 -3.09 11.37 1.16
C LEU A 70 -1.59 11.54 1.44
N LEU A 71 -1.18 11.31 2.68
CA LEU A 71 0.23 11.39 3.06
C LEU A 71 0.91 10.05 2.80
N ASP A 72 2.04 10.09 2.11
CA ASP A 72 2.95 8.95 1.97
C ASP A 72 3.78 8.74 3.24
N THR A 73 4.33 7.54 3.40
CA THR A 73 5.20 7.12 4.49
C THR A 73 6.42 8.02 4.65
N ASN A 74 7.01 8.50 3.56
CA ASN A 74 8.19 9.37 3.62
C ASN A 74 7.92 10.65 4.43
N VAL A 75 6.75 11.28 4.24
CA VAL A 75 6.37 12.50 4.97
C VAL A 75 6.30 12.23 6.48
N ILE A 76 5.72 11.08 6.86
CA ILE A 76 5.63 10.66 8.27
C ILE A 76 7.01 10.28 8.82
N ALA A 77 7.83 9.58 8.04
CA ALA A 77 9.15 9.15 8.46
C ALA A 77 10.08 10.35 8.74
N TYR A 78 10.04 11.40 7.91
CA TYR A 78 10.88 12.59 8.10
C TYR A 78 10.56 13.34 9.39
N PHE A 79 9.31 13.36 9.83
CA PHE A 79 8.95 13.95 11.12
C PHE A 79 9.78 13.37 12.29
N TYR A 80 10.09 12.08 12.22
CA TYR A 80 10.84 11.35 13.24
C TYR A 80 12.34 11.16 12.91
N ASN A 81 12.82 11.58 11.73
CA ASN A 81 14.18 11.26 11.28
C ASN A 81 15.19 12.38 11.62
N PRO A 82 16.04 12.20 12.65
CA PRO A 82 17.04 13.22 13.00
C PRO A 82 18.22 13.28 12.01
N ARG A 83 18.34 12.32 11.09
CA ARG A 83 19.45 12.26 10.11
C ARG A 83 19.24 13.22 8.94
N GLU A 84 18.04 13.77 8.78
CA GLU A 84 17.61 14.64 7.68
C GLU A 84 16.98 15.91 8.28
N PRO A 85 17.77 16.78 8.94
CA PRO A 85 17.26 17.85 9.80
C PRO A 85 16.39 18.86 9.03
N ASP A 86 16.73 19.15 7.78
CA ASP A 86 15.97 20.11 6.95
C ASP A 86 14.57 19.57 6.62
N LYS A 87 14.49 18.31 6.14
CA LYS A 87 13.21 17.65 5.86
C LYS A 87 12.42 17.38 7.13
N GLN A 88 13.10 17.09 8.24
CA GLN A 88 12.46 16.95 9.54
C GLN A 88 11.81 18.27 9.98
N ALA A 89 12.51 19.40 9.86
CA ALA A 89 11.95 20.71 10.19
C ALA A 89 10.73 21.03 9.33
N LEU A 90 10.81 20.78 8.02
CA LEU A 90 9.67 20.94 7.10
C LEU A 90 8.49 20.05 7.50
N ALA A 91 8.72 18.76 7.77
CA ALA A 91 7.67 17.84 8.20
C ALA A 91 7.04 18.24 9.55
N ARG A 92 7.84 18.73 10.49
CA ARG A 92 7.38 19.22 11.80
C ARG A 92 6.52 20.48 11.70
N ASN A 93 6.71 21.30 10.68
CA ASN A 93 5.86 22.45 10.41
C ASN A 93 4.61 22.06 9.62
N LEU A 94 4.75 21.14 8.65
CA LEU A 94 3.67 20.72 7.74
C LEU A 94 2.57 19.92 8.43
N LEU A 95 2.93 18.86 9.16
CA LEU A 95 1.96 17.90 9.70
C LEU A 95 0.97 18.53 10.70
N PRO A 96 1.37 19.42 11.63
CA PRO A 96 0.43 20.10 12.51
C PRO A 96 -0.61 20.93 11.76
N ILE A 97 -0.19 21.67 10.72
CA ILE A 97 -1.11 22.52 9.93
C ILE A 97 -2.13 21.65 9.19
N LEU A 98 -1.68 20.56 8.56
CA LEU A 98 -2.56 19.60 7.89
C LEU A 98 -3.55 18.95 8.86
N ARG A 99 -3.10 18.68 10.08
CA ARG A 99 -3.94 18.09 11.14
C ARG A 99 -5.01 19.05 11.61
N GLU A 100 -4.64 20.32 11.81
CA GLU A 100 -5.53 21.40 12.23
C GLU A 100 -6.58 21.72 11.15
N ARG A 101 -6.16 21.80 9.88
CA ARG A 101 -7.07 22.00 8.73
C ARG A 101 -7.95 20.78 8.46
N ASP A 102 -7.55 19.61 8.97
CA ASP A 102 -8.33 18.38 8.89
C ASP A 102 -8.59 17.86 7.46
N VAL A 103 -7.66 18.19 6.56
CA VAL A 103 -7.72 17.95 5.10
C VAL A 103 -6.88 16.76 4.64
N ALA A 104 -6.04 16.19 5.50
CA ALA A 104 -5.16 15.07 5.13
C ALA A 104 -5.51 13.76 5.83
N CYS A 105 -5.11 12.65 5.23
CA CYS A 105 -5.38 11.29 5.68
C CYS A 105 -4.20 10.35 5.43
N LEU A 106 -4.27 9.16 6.00
CA LEU A 106 -3.32 8.07 5.83
C LEU A 106 -4.00 6.84 5.22
N SER A 107 -3.20 5.84 4.86
CA SER A 107 -3.68 4.49 4.55
C SER A 107 -3.02 3.47 5.46
N VAL A 108 -3.62 2.28 5.59
CA VAL A 108 -3.01 1.18 6.35
C VAL A 108 -1.65 0.75 5.77
N GLN A 109 -1.44 0.94 4.46
CA GLN A 109 -0.14 0.72 3.83
C GLN A 109 0.92 1.62 4.44
N VAL A 110 0.63 2.92 4.58
CA VAL A 110 1.56 3.91 5.13
C VAL A 110 1.98 3.54 6.55
N LEU A 111 1.03 3.08 7.36
CA LEU A 111 1.32 2.59 8.71
C LEU A 111 2.18 1.32 8.71
N ALA A 112 1.90 0.37 7.82
CA ALA A 112 2.66 -0.87 7.69
C ALA A 112 4.10 -0.61 7.23
N GLU A 113 4.29 0.30 6.27
CA GLU A 113 5.61 0.72 5.80
C GLU A 113 6.38 1.41 6.93
N PHE A 114 5.74 2.35 7.64
CA PHE A 114 6.33 3.01 8.80
C PHE A 114 6.78 1.99 9.85
N ALA A 115 5.94 1.00 10.18
CA ALA A 115 6.27 -0.07 11.12
C ALA A 115 7.52 -0.85 10.69
N SER A 116 7.65 -1.12 9.39
CA SER A 116 8.76 -1.89 8.84
C SER A 116 10.06 -1.10 8.77
N LEU A 117 10.00 0.22 8.51
CA LEU A 117 11.17 1.06 8.32
C LEU A 117 11.68 1.64 9.63
N ALA A 118 10.79 1.98 10.58
CA ALA A 118 11.12 2.75 11.77
C ALA A 118 12.23 2.13 12.63
N PRO A 119 12.25 0.80 12.89
CA PRO A 119 13.35 0.19 13.66
C PRO A 119 14.70 0.36 13.00
N ARG A 120 14.77 0.21 11.67
CA ARG A 120 16.03 0.23 10.92
C ARG A 120 16.50 1.64 10.60
N LYS A 121 15.58 2.51 10.19
CA LYS A 121 15.87 3.85 9.66
C LYS A 121 15.79 4.94 10.73
N LEU A 122 15.01 4.74 11.79
CA LEU A 122 14.80 5.71 12.87
C LEU A 122 15.32 5.21 14.22
N ALA A 123 15.92 4.01 14.27
CA ALA A 123 16.42 3.38 15.50
C ALA A 123 15.36 3.27 16.61
N MET A 124 14.09 3.13 16.24
CA MET A 124 12.99 2.97 17.19
C MET A 124 12.91 1.52 17.71
N THR A 125 12.66 1.38 19.01
CA THR A 125 12.27 0.11 19.62
C THR A 125 10.87 -0.30 19.16
N GLN A 126 10.55 -1.60 19.27
CA GLN A 126 9.21 -2.10 18.92
C GLN A 126 8.09 -1.42 19.72
N LEU A 127 8.35 -1.10 21.00
CA LEU A 127 7.41 -0.34 21.83
C LEU A 127 7.18 1.07 21.27
N GLN A 128 8.25 1.79 20.90
CA GLN A 128 8.12 3.12 20.30
C GLN A 128 7.35 3.05 18.98
N VAL A 129 7.62 2.07 18.12
CA VAL A 129 6.89 1.88 16.86
C VAL A 129 5.40 1.68 17.12
N TYR A 130 5.03 0.79 18.04
CA TYR A 130 3.64 0.56 18.43
C TYR A 130 2.97 1.84 18.97
N THR A 131 3.64 2.58 19.84
CA THR A 131 3.14 3.84 20.39
C THR A 131 2.93 4.90 19.29
N GLN A 132 3.84 5.01 18.33
CA GLN A 132 3.69 5.98 17.24
C GLN A 132 2.57 5.58 16.29
N ILE A 133 2.44 4.30 15.94
CA ILE A 133 1.35 3.82 15.07
C ILE A 133 -0.02 4.07 15.72
N THR A 134 -0.17 3.75 17.01
CA THR A 134 -1.43 4.00 17.72
C THR A 134 -1.74 5.49 17.81
N SER A 135 -0.74 6.34 18.02
CA SER A 135 -0.89 7.80 17.97
C SER A 135 -1.30 8.30 16.58
N LEU A 136 -0.73 7.76 15.50
CA LEU A 136 -1.11 8.10 14.13
C LEU A 136 -2.55 7.69 13.81
N ILE A 137 -2.99 6.51 14.24
CA ILE A 137 -4.37 6.03 14.07
C ILE A 137 -5.37 6.92 14.80
N GLN A 138 -5.00 7.43 15.98
CA GLN A 138 -5.84 8.36 16.74
C GLN A 138 -5.84 9.77 16.13
N ALA A 139 -4.72 10.18 15.53
CA ALA A 139 -4.57 11.50 14.97
C ALA A 139 -5.17 11.64 13.57
N TRP A 140 -5.19 10.60 12.73
CA TRP A 140 -5.56 10.74 11.33
C TRP A 140 -6.64 9.74 10.93
N TYR A 141 -7.46 10.10 9.95
CA TYR A 141 -8.28 9.12 9.26
C TYR A 141 -7.38 8.18 8.46
N VAL A 142 -7.59 6.87 8.60
CA VAL A 142 -6.78 5.83 7.95
C VAL A 142 -7.68 5.03 7.02
N PHE A 143 -7.38 5.05 5.71
CA PHE A 143 -8.06 4.23 4.73
C PHE A 143 -7.60 2.77 4.78
N ASP A 144 -8.56 1.85 4.76
CA ASP A 144 -8.32 0.41 4.73
C ASP A 144 -7.77 -0.07 3.37
N LEU A 145 -7.00 -1.16 3.41
CA LEU A 145 -6.60 -1.89 2.21
C LEU A 145 -7.72 -2.85 1.81
N THR A 146 -8.39 -2.54 0.71
CA THR A 146 -9.49 -3.36 0.18
C THR A 146 -9.04 -4.16 -1.05
N SER A 147 -9.80 -5.20 -1.39
CA SER A 147 -9.58 -5.96 -2.64
C SER A 147 -9.68 -5.08 -3.89
N SER A 148 -10.55 -4.05 -3.87
CA SER A 148 -10.66 -3.05 -4.93
C SER A 148 -9.39 -2.23 -5.09
N VAL A 149 -8.78 -1.80 -3.97
CA VAL A 149 -7.48 -1.10 -3.98
C VAL A 149 -6.39 -1.99 -4.57
N VAL A 150 -6.33 -3.27 -4.18
CA VAL A 150 -5.35 -4.22 -4.71
C VAL A 150 -5.52 -4.45 -6.21
N ALA A 151 -6.75 -4.65 -6.68
CA ALA A 151 -7.04 -4.84 -8.10
C ALA A 151 -6.69 -3.58 -8.93
N GLU A 152 -7.01 -2.40 -8.40
CA GLU A 152 -6.69 -1.13 -9.06
C GLU A 152 -5.18 -0.85 -9.05
N ALA A 153 -4.47 -1.20 -7.98
CA ALA A 153 -3.01 -1.13 -7.92
C ALA A 153 -2.37 -2.04 -8.97
N ALA A 154 -2.84 -3.28 -9.11
CA ALA A 154 -2.38 -4.20 -10.15
C ALA A 154 -2.64 -3.66 -11.56
N ARG A 155 -3.76 -2.95 -11.77
CA ARG A 155 -4.02 -2.22 -13.01
C ARG A 155 -3.02 -1.09 -13.21
N GLY A 156 -2.70 -0.33 -12.16
CA GLY A 156 -1.66 0.72 -12.19
C GLY A 156 -0.29 0.18 -12.62
N VAL A 157 0.11 -0.98 -12.11
CA VAL A 157 1.35 -1.66 -12.55
C VAL A 157 1.27 -2.05 -14.03
N ARG A 158 0.17 -2.67 -14.46
CA ARG A 158 -0.02 -3.17 -15.82
C ARG A 158 -0.09 -2.05 -16.86
N ASP A 159 -0.90 -1.04 -16.62
CA ASP A 159 -1.28 -0.01 -17.61
C ASP A 159 -0.37 1.22 -17.55
N HIS A 160 0.21 1.51 -16.38
CA HIS A 160 0.99 2.73 -16.13
C HIS A 160 2.42 2.47 -15.67
N SER A 161 2.85 1.20 -15.61
CA SER A 161 4.21 0.78 -15.24
C SER A 161 4.67 1.31 -13.88
N LEU A 162 3.73 1.52 -12.95
CA LEU A 162 4.05 1.89 -11.57
C LEU A 162 4.71 0.74 -10.83
N ALA A 163 5.59 1.03 -9.87
CA ALA A 163 5.95 0.04 -8.87
C ALA A 163 4.70 -0.29 -8.03
N TYR A 164 4.56 -1.53 -7.58
CA TYR A 164 3.30 -1.98 -6.95
C TYR A 164 2.93 -1.18 -5.68
N TYR A 165 3.92 -0.84 -4.85
CA TYR A 165 3.66 -0.06 -3.63
C TYR A 165 3.23 1.38 -3.95
N ASP A 166 3.86 2.04 -4.93
CA ASP A 166 3.42 3.34 -5.44
C ASP A 166 2.01 3.25 -6.05
N ALA A 167 1.73 2.17 -6.78
CA ALA A 167 0.42 1.90 -7.36
C ALA A 167 -0.66 1.68 -6.30
N GLN A 168 -0.31 1.14 -5.13
CA GLN A 168 -1.24 0.93 -4.02
C GLN A 168 -1.63 2.26 -3.35
N ILE A 169 -0.68 3.17 -3.15
CA ILE A 169 -0.96 4.53 -2.65
C ILE A 169 -1.85 5.26 -3.66
N TRP A 170 -1.46 5.22 -4.94
CA TRP A 170 -2.24 5.82 -6.04
C TRP A 170 -3.68 5.28 -6.11
N ALA A 171 -3.84 3.96 -6.07
CA ALA A 171 -5.15 3.32 -6.10
C ALA A 171 -6.01 3.70 -4.90
N THR A 172 -5.39 3.81 -3.71
CA THR A 172 -6.08 4.27 -2.50
C THR A 172 -6.58 5.69 -2.68
N ALA A 173 -5.75 6.62 -3.17
CA ALA A 173 -6.16 7.99 -3.43
C ALA A 173 -7.28 8.05 -4.48
N LYS A 174 -7.09 7.36 -5.61
CA LYS A 174 -8.03 7.35 -6.74
C LYS A 174 -9.41 6.85 -6.32
N LEU A 175 -9.49 5.68 -5.69
CA LEU A 175 -10.78 5.06 -5.33
C LEU A 175 -11.53 5.84 -4.26
N ASN A 176 -10.80 6.57 -3.41
CA ASN A 176 -11.37 7.42 -2.36
C ASN A 176 -11.52 8.89 -2.79
N GLN A 177 -11.30 9.21 -4.09
CA GLN A 177 -11.44 10.55 -4.67
C GLN A 177 -10.54 11.61 -4.02
N ILE A 178 -9.36 11.21 -3.55
CA ILE A 178 -8.36 12.11 -2.98
C ILE A 178 -7.48 12.63 -4.12
N PRO A 179 -7.52 13.94 -4.44
CA PRO A 179 -6.86 14.48 -5.63
C PRO A 179 -5.34 14.59 -5.50
N VAL A 180 -4.78 14.55 -4.28
CA VAL A 180 -3.36 14.83 -4.04
C VAL A 180 -2.73 13.76 -3.16
N ILE A 181 -1.53 13.32 -3.54
CA ILE A 181 -0.63 12.52 -2.72
C ILE A 181 0.61 13.35 -2.41
N PHE A 182 0.93 13.52 -1.13
CA PHE A 182 2.20 14.09 -0.71
C PHE A 182 3.23 12.98 -0.62
N SER A 183 4.15 12.95 -1.58
CA SER A 183 5.22 11.97 -1.70
C SER A 183 6.48 12.66 -2.23
N GLU A 184 7.63 12.26 -1.69
CA GLU A 184 8.92 12.78 -2.15
C GLU A 184 9.30 12.22 -3.52
N ASP A 185 9.12 10.91 -3.69
CA ASP A 185 9.68 10.12 -4.77
C ASP A 185 8.55 9.52 -5.60
N PHE A 186 8.22 10.16 -6.72
CA PHE A 186 7.33 9.57 -7.71
C PHE A 186 7.97 9.55 -9.09
N ASN A 187 8.13 8.34 -9.63
CA ASN A 187 8.77 8.14 -10.93
C ASN A 187 7.85 8.63 -12.06
N SER A 188 8.31 9.65 -12.78
CA SER A 188 7.95 10.02 -14.16
C SER A 188 6.62 10.72 -14.47
N ARG A 189 5.61 10.75 -13.58
CA ARG A 189 4.34 11.47 -13.87
C ARG A 189 3.85 12.30 -12.69
N SER A 190 3.78 13.62 -12.86
CA SER A 190 3.25 14.53 -11.83
C SER A 190 1.76 14.29 -11.53
N SER A 191 1.01 13.69 -12.45
CA SER A 191 -0.38 13.28 -12.22
C SER A 191 -0.76 12.04 -13.00
N LEU A 192 -1.65 11.24 -12.42
CA LEU A 192 -2.22 10.04 -13.02
C LEU A 192 -3.71 9.92 -12.70
N GLU A 193 -4.54 9.96 -13.76
CA GLU A 193 -6.01 9.78 -13.68
C GLU A 193 -6.69 10.63 -12.60
N GLY A 194 -6.33 11.92 -12.55
CA GLY A 194 -6.90 12.89 -11.62
C GLY A 194 -6.22 12.95 -10.25
N VAL A 195 -5.27 12.06 -9.96
CA VAL A 195 -4.45 12.10 -8.74
C VAL A 195 -3.11 12.76 -9.05
N ARG A 196 -2.70 13.76 -8.27
CA ARG A 196 -1.44 14.47 -8.42
C ARG A 196 -0.46 14.09 -7.32
N PHE A 197 0.79 13.86 -7.70
CA PHE A 197 1.90 13.64 -6.77
C PHE A 197 2.62 14.97 -6.55
N VAL A 198 2.77 15.35 -5.29
CA VAL A 198 3.37 16.63 -4.90
C VAL A 198 4.45 16.35 -3.86
N ASN A 199 5.65 16.85 -4.10
CA ASN A 199 6.74 16.77 -3.15
C ASN A 199 6.65 17.96 -2.17
N PRO A 200 6.29 17.74 -0.89
CA PRO A 200 6.16 18.81 0.09
C PRO A 200 7.50 19.39 0.55
N PHE A 201 8.62 18.79 0.14
CA PHE A 201 9.98 19.21 0.48
C PHE A 201 10.68 19.96 -0.68
N ALA A 202 9.97 20.18 -1.79
CA ALA A 202 10.50 20.96 -2.91
C ALA A 202 10.63 22.45 -2.51
N PRO A 203 11.67 23.18 -2.96
CA PRO A 203 11.87 24.59 -2.61
C PRO A 203 10.71 25.53 -2.99
N THR A 204 9.94 25.16 -4.02
CA THR A 204 8.79 25.92 -4.52
C THR A 204 7.46 25.48 -3.90
N PHE A 205 7.47 24.57 -2.92
CA PHE A 205 6.25 24.06 -2.32
C PHE A 205 5.58 25.13 -1.45
N ASN A 206 4.30 25.38 -1.71
CA ASN A 206 3.42 26.14 -0.83
C ASN A 206 2.21 25.27 -0.47
N LEU A 207 1.93 25.17 0.83
CA LEU A 207 0.83 24.35 1.34
C LEU A 207 -0.55 24.88 0.92
N ASP A 208 -0.71 26.19 0.80
CA ASP A 208 -2.01 26.83 0.50
C ASP A 208 -2.52 26.52 -0.90
N ASP A 209 -1.66 26.06 -1.81
CA ASP A 209 -2.05 25.59 -3.13
C ASP A 209 -2.83 24.25 -3.07
N TRP A 210 -2.76 23.54 -1.94
CA TRP A 210 -3.23 22.16 -1.79
C TRP A 210 -4.23 21.96 -0.65
N ALA A 211 -4.13 22.75 0.42
CA ALA A 211 -4.89 22.61 1.66
C ALA A 211 -6.03 23.62 1.77
#